data_AF-A0A2M9PAN7-F1
#
_entry.id   AF-A0A2M9PAN7-F1
#
_cell.length_a   1.000
_cell.length_b   1.000
_cell.length_c   1.000
_cell.angle_alpha   90.00
_cell.angle_beta   90.00
_cell.angle_gamma   90.00
#
_symmetry.space_group_name_H-M   'P 1'
#
loop_
_entity.id
_entity.type
_entity.pdbx_description
1 polymer ?
#
loop_
_entity_poly.entity_id
_entity_poly.type
_entity_poly.pdbx_seq_one_letter_code
_entity_poly.pdbx_strand_id
1 'polypeptide(L)'
;MAADRDFDEATQTETTGHEWDGIKELDTPMPRWWLWTFYATIVWGIGFVILYPAWPMVHGATPGLLGYSSRGVVAAEVAALREAQ
;
A
#
# COMPACT_ATOMS: atom_id res chain seq x y z
N MET A 1 12.68 -20.10 31.84
CA MET A 1 12.40 -19.05 32.83
C MET A 1 11.12 -18.40 32.35
N ALA A 2 9.99 -18.58 33.03
CA ALA A 2 8.82 -17.79 32.69
C ALA A 2 9.22 -16.34 32.96
N ALA A 3 9.35 -15.53 31.91
CA ALA A 3 9.58 -14.10 32.07
C ALA A 3 8.41 -13.58 32.92
N ASP A 4 8.73 -12.83 33.97
CA ASP A 4 7.71 -12.14 34.74
C ASP A 4 6.99 -11.18 33.79
N ARG A 5 5.66 -11.31 33.68
CA ARG A 5 4.87 -10.55 32.72
C ARG A 5 4.53 -9.21 33.36
N ASP A 6 5.11 -8.15 32.81
CA ASP A 6 4.89 -6.78 33.27
C ASP A 6 3.66 -6.18 32.59
N PHE A 7 2.71 -5.67 33.39
CA PHE A 7 1.44 -5.12 32.93
C PHE A 7 1.38 -3.63 33.23
N ASP A 8 0.96 -2.85 32.24
CA ASP A 8 0.71 -1.43 32.41
C ASP A 8 -0.48 -1.16 33.35
N GLU A 9 -0.30 -0.25 34.30
CA GLU A 9 -1.31 0.03 35.34
C GLU A 9 -2.59 0.65 34.73
N ALA A 10 -2.44 1.56 33.76
CA ALA A 10 -3.57 2.30 33.20
C ALA A 10 -4.41 1.47 32.23
N THR A 11 -3.76 0.66 31.39
CA THR A 11 -4.40 -0.10 30.31
C THR A 11 -4.57 -1.59 30.62
N GLN A 12 -3.96 -2.08 31.72
CA GLN A 12 -3.93 -3.50 32.08
C GLN A 12 -3.44 -4.40 30.94
N THR A 13 -2.58 -3.85 30.08
CA THR A 13 -2.05 -4.52 28.90
C THR A 13 -0.61 -4.97 29.16
N GLU A 14 -0.26 -6.16 28.68
CA GLU A 14 1.10 -6.71 28.78
C GLU A 14 2.09 -5.83 27.99
N THR A 15 3.28 -5.65 28.53
CA THR A 15 4.37 -4.93 27.84
C THR A 15 5.32 -5.88 27.13
N THR A 16 6.08 -5.38 26.16
CA THR A 16 7.00 -6.21 25.34
C THR A 16 8.29 -6.65 26.07
N GLY A 17 8.44 -6.30 27.35
CA GLY A 17 9.54 -6.73 28.22
C GLY A 17 10.84 -5.93 28.11
N HIS A 18 10.90 -4.91 27.25
CA HIS A 18 12.05 -3.99 27.16
C HIS A 18 11.65 -2.59 27.64
N GLU A 19 12.59 -1.92 28.30
CA GLU A 19 12.44 -0.53 28.75
C GLU A 19 13.52 0.35 28.10
N TRP A 20 13.08 1.51 27.61
CA TRP A 20 13.91 2.50 26.94
C TRP A 20 13.73 3.84 27.65
N ASP A 21 14.68 4.19 28.54
CA ASP A 21 14.66 5.48 29.26
C ASP A 21 13.33 5.75 29.98
N GLY A 22 12.82 4.75 30.72
CA GLY A 22 11.53 4.82 31.40
C GLY A 22 10.29 4.60 30.52
N ILE A 23 10.45 4.43 29.19
CA ILE A 23 9.35 4.12 28.26
C ILE A 23 9.29 2.62 28.00
N LYS A 24 8.08 2.05 28.06
CA LYS A 24 7.79 0.64 27.73
C LYS A 24 6.73 0.57 26.63
N GLU A 25 6.76 -0.50 25.84
CA GLU A 25 5.82 -0.69 24.73
C GLU A 25 4.72 -1.66 25.12
N LEU A 26 3.46 -1.33 24.78
CA LEU A 26 2.31 -2.21 25.01
C LEU A 26 2.18 -3.26 23.89
N ASP A 27 1.98 -4.52 24.25
CA ASP A 27 1.70 -5.61 23.33
C ASP A 27 0.19 -5.63 22.99
N THR A 28 -0.23 -4.64 22.20
CA THR A 28 -1.60 -4.55 21.69
C THR A 28 -1.70 -5.13 20.28
N PRO A 29 -2.79 -5.85 19.95
CA PRO A 29 -3.03 -6.25 18.58
C PRO A 29 -3.28 -5.02 17.70
N MET A 30 -2.78 -5.06 16.46
CA MET A 30 -3.02 -4.00 15.49
C MET A 30 -4.53 -3.77 15.27
N PRO A 31 -4.99 -2.51 15.13
CA PRO A 31 -6.40 -2.23 14.88
C PRO A 31 -6.91 -2.93 13.61
N ARG A 32 -8.05 -3.63 13.72
CA ARG A 32 -8.58 -4.41 12.59
C ARG A 32 -8.90 -3.57 11.36
N TRP A 33 -9.42 -2.36 11.56
CA TRP A 33 -9.69 -1.43 10.45
C TRP A 33 -8.41 -1.02 9.72
N TRP A 34 -7.29 -0.90 10.43
CA TRP A 34 -5.99 -0.58 9.84
C TRP A 34 -5.51 -1.73 8.96
N LEU A 35 -5.62 -2.97 9.43
CA LEU A 35 -5.29 -4.16 8.64
C LEU A 35 -6.13 -4.23 7.36
N TRP A 36 -7.44 -4.00 7.45
CA TRP A 36 -8.32 -3.98 6.27
C TRP A 36 -7.90 -2.92 5.24
N THR A 37 -7.60 -1.70 5.70
CA THR A 37 -7.13 -0.64 4.81
C THR A 37 -5.78 -1.00 4.17
N PHE A 38 -4.86 -1.57 4.94
CA PHE A 38 -3.57 -2.04 4.42
C PHE A 38 -3.74 -3.14 3.35
N TYR A 39 -4.62 -4.12 3.57
CA TYR A 39 -4.91 -5.13 2.56
C TYR A 39 -5.64 -4.54 1.34
N ALA A 40 -6.51 -3.55 1.52
CA ALA A 40 -7.18 -2.88 0.41
C ALA A 40 -6.18 -2.18 -0.51
N THR A 41 -5.13 -1.53 0.02
CA THR A 41 -4.10 -0.89 -0.82
C THR A 41 -3.24 -1.91 -1.56
N ILE A 42 -2.97 -3.08 -0.97
CA ILE A 42 -2.29 -4.19 -1.65
C ILE A 42 -3.12 -4.68 -2.84
N VAL A 43 -4.41 -4.97 -2.61
CA VAL A 43 -5.33 -5.42 -3.67
C VAL A 43 -5.45 -4.36 -4.76
N TRP A 44 -5.52 -3.08 -4.38
CA TRP A 44 -5.53 -1.97 -5.33
C TRP A 44 -4.25 -1.91 -6.16
N GLY A 45 -3.08 -2.05 -5.54
CA GLY A 45 -1.79 -2.08 -6.23
C GLY A 45 -1.69 -3.23 -7.23
N ILE A 46 -2.11 -4.44 -6.84
CA ILE A 46 -2.18 -5.60 -7.74
C ILE A 46 -3.13 -5.31 -8.90
N GLY A 47 -4.32 -4.77 -8.63
CA GLY A 47 -5.28 -4.38 -9.66
C GLY A 47 -4.68 -3.37 -10.64
N PHE A 48 -3.95 -2.37 -10.14
CA PHE A 48 -3.32 -1.35 -10.96
C PHE A 48 -2.23 -1.93 -11.88
N VAL A 49 -1.43 -2.86 -11.37
CA VAL A 49 -0.40 -3.59 -12.15
C VAL A 49 -1.01 -4.43 -13.29
N ILE A 50 -2.21 -4.98 -13.08
CA ILE A 50 -2.93 -5.75 -14.11
C ILE A 50 -3.59 -4.82 -15.15
N LEU A 51 -4.18 -3.72 -14.70
CA LEU A 51 -4.97 -2.84 -15.57
C LEU A 51 -4.11 -1.92 -16.44
N TYR A 52 -2.98 -1.45 -15.92
CA TYR A 52 -2.12 -0.45 -16.55
C TYR A 52 -0.74 -1.00 -16.88
N PRO A 53 0.05 -0.28 -17.71
CA PRO A 53 1.44 -0.63 -17.90
C PRO A 53 2.28 -0.55 -16.63
N ALA A 54 2.99 -1.63 -16.29
CA ALA A 54 3.61 -1.76 -14.98
C ALA A 54 5.05 -2.29 -15.01
N TRP A 55 5.29 -3.49 -15.54
CA TRP A 55 6.62 -4.10 -15.49
C TRP A 55 7.47 -3.77 -16.71
N PRO A 56 8.69 -3.23 -16.53
CA PRO A 56 9.60 -2.97 -17.63
C PRO A 56 10.18 -4.28 -18.18
N MET A 57 9.82 -4.63 -19.41
CA MET A 57 10.43 -5.70 -20.19
C MET A 57 11.50 -5.12 -21.13
N VAL A 58 12.25 -6.00 -21.80
CA VAL A 58 13.37 -5.63 -22.71
C VAL A 58 12.96 -4.62 -23.80
N HIS A 59 11.70 -4.67 -24.26
CA HIS A 59 11.21 -3.86 -25.36
C HIS A 59 10.04 -2.94 -25.00
N GLY A 60 9.71 -2.79 -23.72
CA GLY A 60 8.60 -1.96 -23.26
C GLY A 60 7.97 -2.47 -21.96
N ALA A 61 7.02 -1.72 -21.41
CA ALA A 61 6.28 -2.18 -20.24
C ALA A 61 5.23 -3.25 -20.62
N THR A 62 4.79 -4.05 -19.65
CA THR A 62 3.53 -4.81 -19.81
C THR A 62 2.43 -3.85 -20.26
N PRO A 63 1.52 -4.22 -21.19
CA PRO A 63 0.52 -3.27 -21.70
C PRO A 63 -0.68 -3.09 -20.75
N GLY A 64 -0.89 -4.00 -19.81
CA GLY A 64 -2.10 -4.07 -18.99
C GLY A 64 -3.34 -4.47 -19.81
N LEU A 65 -4.48 -4.60 -19.14
CA LEU A 65 -5.75 -4.97 -19.79
C LEU A 65 -6.48 -3.80 -20.45
N LEU A 66 -6.24 -2.57 -19.99
CA LEU A 66 -6.93 -1.38 -20.51
C LEU A 66 -6.27 -0.82 -21.79
N GLY A 67 -5.11 -1.33 -22.18
CA GLY A 67 -4.37 -0.83 -23.35
C GLY A 67 -3.94 0.63 -23.24
N TYR A 68 -3.88 1.16 -22.02
CA TYR A 68 -3.54 2.56 -21.77
C TYR A 68 -2.09 2.87 -22.21
N SER A 69 -1.90 4.00 -22.89
CA SER A 69 -0.56 4.56 -23.10
C SER A 69 -0.60 6.08 -23.13
N SER A 70 0.33 6.74 -22.43
CA SER A 70 0.38 8.22 -22.38
C SER A 70 0.57 8.84 -23.76
N ARG A 71 1.31 8.17 -24.64
CA ARG A 71 1.49 8.60 -26.04
C ARG A 71 0.19 8.48 -26.85
N GLY A 72 -0.58 7.43 -26.61
CA GLY A 72 -1.88 7.24 -27.26
C GLY A 72 -2.88 8.33 -26.88
N VAL A 73 -2.91 8.72 -25.61
CA VAL A 73 -3.78 9.82 -25.12
C VAL A 73 -3.42 11.14 -25.82
N VAL A 74 -2.15 11.53 -25.81
CA VAL A 74 -1.70 12.78 -26.45
C VAL A 74 -1.98 12.78 -27.96
N ALA A 75 -1.76 11.66 -28.64
CA ALA A 75 -2.05 11.54 -30.07
C ALA A 75 -3.53 11.74 -30.38
N ALA A 76 -4.41 11.17 -29.55
CA ALA A 76 -5.86 11.34 -29.69
C ALA A 76 -6.30 12.79 -29.44
N GLU A 77 -5.75 13.45 -28.42
CA GLU A 77 -6.05 14.86 -28.11
C GLU A 77 -5.60 15.79 -29.23
N VAL A 78 -4.38 15.60 -29.76
CA VAL A 78 -3.87 16.40 -30.88
C VAL A 78 -4.72 16.21 -32.14
N ALA A 79 -5.18 14.99 -32.42
CA ALA A 79 -6.07 14.73 -33.55
C ALA A 79 -7.41 15.46 -33.39
N ALA A 80 -8.04 15.37 -32.22
CA ALA A 80 -9.30 16.05 -31.93
C ALA A 80 -9.18 17.58 -32.05
N LEU A 81 -8.06 18.17 -31.58
CA LEU A 81 -7.81 19.61 -31.71
C LEU A 81 -7.67 20.06 -33.17
N ARG A 82 -7.06 19.24 -34.03
CA ARG A 82 -6.92 19.55 -35.47
C ARG A 82 -8.25 19.49 -36.21
N GLU A 83 -9.14 18.58 -35.83
CA GLU A 83 -10.48 18.47 -36.43
C GLU A 83 -11.42 19.62 -36.00
N ALA A 84 -11.17 20.21 -34.83
CA ALA A 84 -11.93 21.34 -34.31
C ALA A 84 -11.51 22.71 -34.88
N GLN A 85 -10.42 22.78 -35.65
CA GLN A 85 -9.87 23.99 -36.26
C GLN A 85 -10.34 24.15 -37.71
#